data_AF-A0A6I2GZ29-F1
#
_entry.id   AF-A0A6I2GZ29-F1
#
_cell.length_a   1.000
_cell.length_b   1.000
_cell.length_c   1.000
_cell.angle_alpha   90.00
_cell.angle_beta   90.00
_cell.angle_gamma   90.00
#
_symmetry.space_group_name_H-M   'P 1'
#
loop_
_entity.id
_entity.type
_entity.pdbx_description
1 polymer ?
#
loop_
_entity_poly.entity_id
_entity_poly.type
_entity_poly.pdbx_seq_one_letter_code
_entity_poly.pdbx_strand_id
1 'polypeptide(L)'
;MSVLHVVFRVGTAEYVLPAADVVQMESFSGATPVPGSPAYVAGLVQVRGRVLPVIDARARFGLPPAERNLDTRVVVGQVAAPGGGLRTVGLIVDAAREVVKLDPEQLRPPPPLVAEQARGFVKAVAQVGGVGQGSAGAGGSGRLLLLIDLNKVVGEEQVHAE
;
A
#
# COMPACT_ATOMS: atom_id res chain seq x y z
N MET A 1 6.57 -20.82 6.35
CA MET A 1 7.31 -20.56 5.09
C MET A 1 7.33 -19.07 4.86
N SER A 2 8.48 -18.48 4.52
CA SER A 2 8.57 -17.05 4.22
C SER A 2 7.81 -16.68 2.95
N VAL A 3 7.29 -15.45 2.91
CA VAL A 3 6.51 -14.93 1.78
C VAL A 3 7.17 -13.67 1.23
N LEU A 4 7.11 -13.51 -0.10
CA LEU A 4 7.62 -12.31 -0.78
C LEU A 4 6.65 -11.14 -0.61
N HIS A 5 7.22 -9.95 -0.42
CA HIS A 5 6.49 -8.72 -0.26
C HIS A 5 7.10 -7.63 -1.13
N VAL A 6 6.25 -6.85 -1.81
CA VAL A 6 6.66 -5.66 -2.54
C VAL A 6 6.81 -4.51 -1.55
N VAL A 7 7.98 -3.87 -1.55
CA VAL A 7 8.26 -2.67 -0.77
C VAL A 7 7.99 -1.44 -1.61
N PHE A 8 7.26 -0.50 -1.02
CA PHE A 8 7.02 0.81 -1.61
C PHE A 8 7.07 1.91 -0.56
N ARG A 9 7.29 3.14 -1.01
CA ARG A 9 7.43 4.33 -0.16
C ARG A 9 6.26 5.27 -0.37
N VAL A 10 5.79 5.86 0.72
CA VAL A 10 4.85 6.99 0.72
C VAL A 10 5.33 7.99 1.76
N GLY A 11 5.66 9.20 1.34
CA GLY A 11 6.40 10.14 2.18
C GLY A 11 7.78 9.59 2.53
N THR A 12 8.09 9.52 3.81
CA THR A 12 9.35 8.98 4.34
C THR A 12 9.23 7.55 4.85
N ALA A 13 8.02 6.98 4.87
CA ALA A 13 7.75 5.65 5.42
C ALA A 13 7.76 4.57 4.33
N GLU A 14 8.23 3.38 4.72
CA GLU A 14 8.22 2.18 3.88
C GLU A 14 7.07 1.26 4.29
N TYR A 15 6.35 0.80 3.27
CA TYR A 15 5.20 -0.07 3.40
C TYR A 15 5.42 -1.31 2.57
N VAL A 16 4.71 -2.37 2.93
CA VAL A 16 4.75 -3.64 2.21
C VAL A 16 3.38 -4.18 1.91
N LEU A 17 3.28 -4.85 0.76
CA LEU A 17 2.15 -5.67 0.36
C LEU A 17 2.65 -7.08 0.04
N PRO A 18 1.87 -8.15 0.30
CA PRO A 18 2.19 -9.47 -0.19
C PRO A 18 2.36 -9.42 -1.72
N ALA A 19 3.44 -9.99 -2.25
CA ALA A 19 3.68 -9.99 -3.69
C ALA A 19 2.58 -10.73 -4.46
N ALA A 20 1.88 -11.67 -3.81
CA ALA A 20 0.73 -12.36 -4.36
C ALA A 20 -0.48 -11.43 -4.63
N ASP A 21 -0.59 -10.33 -3.88
CA ASP A 21 -1.68 -9.35 -4.05
C ASP A 21 -1.34 -8.30 -5.11
N VAL A 22 -0.08 -8.23 -5.55
CA VAL A 22 0.41 -7.27 -6.54
C VAL A 22 0.48 -7.92 -7.92
N VAL A 23 -0.30 -7.39 -8.86
CA VAL A 23 -0.34 -7.85 -10.25
C VAL A 23 0.85 -7.31 -11.02
N GLN A 24 1.12 -6.01 -10.88
CA GLN A 24 2.22 -5.32 -11.57
C GLN A 24 2.47 -3.94 -10.97
N MET A 25 3.60 -3.34 -11.35
CA MET A 25 3.94 -1.95 -11.02
C MET A 25 4.21 -1.20 -12.32
N GLU A 26 3.63 -0.02 -12.48
CA GLU A 26 3.75 0.80 -13.69
C GLU A 26 4.24 2.21 -13.33
N SER A 27 4.88 2.91 -14.28
CA SER A 27 5.15 4.34 -14.14
C SER A 27 3.84 5.12 -14.06
N PHE A 28 3.74 6.09 -13.15
CA PHE A 28 2.59 6.99 -13.13
C PHE A 28 2.77 8.13 -14.14
N SER A 29 1.84 8.27 -15.08
CA SER A 29 1.85 9.32 -16.12
C SER A 29 0.67 10.29 -16.03
N GLY A 30 -0.17 10.16 -15.00
CA GLY A 30 -1.39 10.94 -14.83
C GLY A 30 -2.62 10.04 -14.67
N ALA A 31 -3.71 10.63 -14.17
CA ALA A 31 -5.00 9.97 -14.02
C ALA A 31 -6.11 10.90 -14.54
N THR A 32 -7.16 10.31 -15.11
CA THR A 32 -8.36 11.04 -15.53
C THR A 32 -9.28 11.19 -14.31
N PRO A 33 -9.54 12.42 -13.81
CA PRO A 33 -10.37 12.63 -12.63
C PRO A 33 -11.78 12.07 -12.80
N VAL A 34 -12.36 11.55 -11.72
CA VAL A 34 -13.73 11.03 -11.69
C VAL A 34 -14.63 12.02 -10.95
N PRO A 35 -15.71 12.54 -11.57
CA PRO A 35 -16.63 13.44 -10.89
C PRO A 35 -17.25 12.80 -9.64
N GLY A 36 -17.36 13.58 -8.56
CA GLY A 36 -17.96 13.14 -7.30
C GLY A 36 -17.14 12.14 -6.48
N SER A 37 -15.94 11.76 -6.93
CA SER A 37 -15.10 10.83 -6.18
C SER A 37 -14.49 11.49 -4.93
N PRO A 38 -14.26 10.73 -3.85
CA PRO A 38 -13.50 11.22 -2.70
C PRO A 38 -12.12 11.74 -3.09
N ALA A 39 -11.58 12.70 -2.35
CA ALA A 39 -10.30 13.35 -2.67
C ALA A 39 -9.08 12.39 -2.73
N TYR A 40 -9.17 11.20 -2.12
CA TYR A 40 -8.12 10.19 -2.20
C TYR A 40 -8.17 9.36 -3.49
N VAL A 41 -9.27 9.44 -4.25
CA VAL A 41 -9.39 8.80 -5.56
C VAL A 41 -8.80 9.77 -6.59
N ALA A 42 -7.62 9.42 -7.11
CA ALA A 42 -6.95 10.25 -8.11
C ALA A 42 -7.65 10.18 -9.48
N GLY A 43 -8.40 9.10 -9.73
CA GLY A 43 -9.23 8.93 -10.92
C GLY A 43 -9.02 7.57 -11.58
N LEU A 44 -8.99 7.56 -12.91
CA LEU A 44 -8.80 6.37 -13.74
C LEU A 44 -7.46 6.42 -14.47
N VAL A 45 -6.81 5.26 -14.63
CA VAL A 45 -5.59 5.11 -15.46
C VAL A 45 -5.73 3.96 -16.44
N GLN A 46 -5.01 4.07 -17.55
CA GLN A 46 -4.84 2.99 -18.53
C GLN A 46 -3.59 2.18 -18.18
N VAL A 47 -3.77 0.91 -17.89
CA VAL A 47 -2.66 -0.04 -17.63
C VAL A 47 -2.83 -1.25 -18.52
N ARG A 48 -1.88 -1.46 -19.44
CA ARG A 48 -1.85 -2.58 -20.40
C ARG A 48 -3.20 -2.85 -21.08
N GLY A 49 -3.84 -1.79 -21.59
CA GLY A 49 -5.11 -1.91 -22.29
C GLY A 49 -6.35 -2.00 -21.39
N ARG A 50 -6.21 -1.91 -20.06
CA ARG A 50 -7.32 -1.92 -19.11
C ARG A 50 -7.44 -0.58 -18.37
N VAL A 51 -8.67 -0.12 -18.19
CA VAL A 51 -8.98 1.04 -17.33
C VAL A 51 -9.18 0.54 -15.91
N LEU A 52 -8.49 1.13 -14.94
CA LEU A 52 -8.66 0.81 -13.52
C LEU A 52 -8.64 2.07 -12.64
N PRO A 53 -9.36 2.06 -11.51
CA PRO A 53 -9.34 3.16 -10.56
C PRO A 53 -8.01 3.22 -9.80
N VAL A 54 -7.50 4.42 -9.59
CA VAL A 54 -6.29 4.69 -8.81
C VAL A 54 -6.56 5.54 -7.59
N ILE A 55 -5.94 5.13 -6.49
CA ILE A 55 -5.96 5.84 -5.21
C ILE A 55 -4.60 6.50 -5.00
N ASP A 56 -4.62 7.75 -4.59
CA ASP A 56 -3.43 8.45 -4.12
C ASP A 56 -3.12 8.03 -2.69
N ALA A 57 -2.03 7.28 -2.49
CA ALA A 57 -1.66 6.82 -1.15
C ALA A 57 -1.37 7.97 -0.18
N ARG A 58 -0.83 9.10 -0.64
CA ARG A 58 -0.57 10.26 0.22
C ARG A 58 -1.88 10.84 0.73
N ALA A 59 -2.80 11.15 -0.20
CA ALA A 59 -4.12 11.66 0.17
C ALA A 59 -4.88 10.66 1.07
N ARG A 60 -4.79 9.35 0.75
CA ARG A 60 -5.45 8.30 1.53
C ARG A 60 -4.90 8.17 2.95
N PHE A 61 -3.60 8.38 3.13
CA PHE A 61 -2.93 8.33 4.44
C PHE A 61 -2.92 9.67 5.16
N GLY A 62 -3.55 10.71 4.59
CA GLY A 62 -3.58 12.06 5.18
C GLY A 62 -2.24 12.79 5.14
N LEU A 63 -1.36 12.40 4.21
CA LEU A 63 -0.07 13.05 3.99
C LEU A 63 -0.19 14.24 3.04
N PRO A 64 0.66 15.27 3.18
CA PRO A 64 0.72 16.36 2.22
C PRO A 64 0.99 15.86 0.79
N PRO A 65 0.41 16.52 -0.23
CA PRO A 65 0.73 16.22 -1.61
C PRO A 65 2.22 16.42 -1.88
N ALA A 66 2.75 15.71 -2.85
CA ALA A 66 4.09 15.94 -3.39
C ALA A 66 4.07 15.91 -4.91
N GLU A 67 5.06 16.58 -5.49
CA GLU A 67 5.30 16.53 -6.92
C GLU A 67 5.56 15.09 -7.37
N ARG A 68 4.89 14.69 -8.45
CA ARG A 68 5.08 13.37 -9.06
C ARG A 68 6.31 13.41 -9.95
N ASN A 69 7.16 12.40 -9.84
CA ASN A 69 8.43 12.32 -10.56
C ASN A 69 8.62 10.93 -11.19
N LEU A 70 9.78 10.69 -11.81
CA LEU A 70 10.11 9.42 -12.48
C LEU A 70 10.14 8.20 -11.54
N ASP A 71 10.18 8.42 -10.22
CA ASP A 71 10.12 7.35 -9.23
C ASP A 71 8.69 6.97 -8.89
N THR A 72 7.71 7.85 -9.14
CA THR A 72 6.30 7.64 -8.81
C THR A 72 5.75 6.44 -9.59
N ARG A 73 5.18 5.48 -8.85
CA ARG A 73 4.63 4.24 -9.40
C ARG A 73 3.15 4.11 -9.12
N VAL A 74 2.47 3.34 -9.95
CA VAL A 74 1.17 2.72 -9.66
C VAL A 74 1.43 1.27 -9.30
N VAL A 75 1.21 0.89 -8.04
CA VAL A 75 1.17 -0.50 -7.61
C VAL A 75 -0.23 -1.03 -7.91
N VAL A 76 -0.34 -1.91 -8.91
CA VAL A 76 -1.60 -2.52 -9.32
C VAL A 76 -1.80 -3.79 -8.52
N GLY A 77 -2.87 -3.84 -7.73
CA GLY A 77 -3.19 -4.99 -6.88
C GLY A 77 -4.62 -5.49 -7.08
N GLN A 78 -4.89 -6.67 -6.54
CA GLN A 78 -6.23 -7.26 -6.47
C GLN A 78 -6.78 -7.19 -5.05
N VAL A 79 -8.04 -6.80 -4.94
CA VAL A 79 -8.79 -6.75 -3.68
C VAL A 79 -10.14 -7.43 -3.83
N ALA A 80 -10.74 -7.83 -2.71
CA ALA A 80 -12.07 -8.40 -2.72
C ALA A 80 -13.10 -7.37 -3.23
N ALA A 81 -14.02 -7.83 -4.07
CA ALA A 81 -15.14 -7.02 -4.55
C ALA A 81 -16.40 -7.24 -3.67
N PRO A 82 -17.26 -6.22 -3.46
CA PRO A 82 -18.48 -6.34 -2.66
C PRO A 82 -19.46 -7.44 -3.10
N GLY A 83 -19.49 -7.76 -4.40
CA GLY A 83 -20.34 -8.80 -4.99
C GLY A 83 -19.70 -10.19 -5.11
N GLY A 84 -18.54 -10.40 -4.47
CA GLY A 84 -17.72 -11.59 -4.65
C GLY A 84 -16.73 -11.47 -5.82
N GLY A 85 -15.64 -12.24 -5.75
CA GLY A 85 -14.53 -12.17 -6.71
C GLY A 85 -13.49 -11.09 -6.37
N LEU A 86 -12.63 -10.80 -7.36
CA LEU A 86 -11.52 -9.87 -7.23
C LEU A 86 -11.71 -8.69 -8.17
N ARG A 87 -11.43 -7.47 -7.68
CA ARG A 87 -11.32 -6.26 -8.49
C ARG A 87 -9.87 -5.77 -8.52
N THR A 88 -9.47 -5.23 -9.66
CA THR A 88 -8.13 -4.66 -9.85
C THR A 88 -8.16 -3.17 -9.56
N VAL A 89 -7.23 -2.71 -8.74
CA VAL A 89 -7.11 -1.32 -8.32
C VAL A 89 -5.65 -0.89 -8.32
N GLY A 90 -5.41 0.40 -8.52
CA GLY A 90 -4.07 0.97 -8.49
C GLY A 90 -3.85 1.82 -7.24
N LEU A 91 -2.66 1.72 -6.66
CA LEU A 91 -2.22 2.58 -5.58
C LEU A 91 -1.03 3.41 -6.08
N ILE A 92 -1.20 4.73 -6.15
CA ILE A 92 -0.13 5.66 -6.51
C ILE A 92 0.76 5.85 -5.29
N VAL A 93 2.04 5.54 -5.46
CA VAL A 93 3.06 5.56 -4.40
C VAL A 93 4.27 6.37 -4.87
N ASP A 94 5.07 6.89 -3.94
CA ASP A 94 6.22 7.73 -4.29
C ASP A 94 7.35 6.93 -4.95
N ALA A 95 7.50 5.66 -4.57
CA ALA A 95 8.44 4.73 -5.19
C ALA A 95 8.03 3.28 -4.87
N ALA A 96 8.27 2.36 -5.81
CA ALA A 96 8.18 0.91 -5.58
C ALA A 96 9.28 0.23 -6.41
N ARG A 97 10.29 -0.33 -5.74
CA ARG A 97 11.54 -0.78 -6.40
C ARG A 97 12.17 -2.03 -5.80
N GLU A 98 11.64 -2.55 -4.70
CA GLU A 98 12.27 -3.64 -3.97
C GLU A 98 11.25 -4.71 -3.61
N VAL A 99 11.71 -5.96 -3.58
CA VAL A 99 10.97 -7.10 -3.05
C VAL A 99 11.78 -7.68 -1.89
N VAL A 100 11.13 -7.89 -0.76
CA VAL A 100 11.74 -8.50 0.43
C VAL A 100 11.07 -9.83 0.74
N LYS A 101 11.82 -10.74 1.36
CA LYS A 101 11.30 -11.98 1.89
C LYS A 101 11.13 -11.82 3.39
N LEU A 102 9.91 -12.02 3.89
CA LEU A 102 9.61 -11.94 5.32
C LEU A 102 9.12 -13.29 5.82
N ASP A 103 9.71 -13.77 6.91
CA ASP A 103 9.16 -14.88 7.68
C ASP A 103 7.96 -14.40 8.51
N PRO A 104 6.90 -15.23 8.68
CA PRO A 104 5.72 -14.84 9.45
C PRO A 104 6.04 -14.36 10.88
N GLU A 105 7.09 -14.89 11.49
CA GLU A 105 7.55 -14.51 12.84
C GLU A 105 8.13 -13.08 12.90
N GLN A 106 8.59 -12.54 11.77
CA GLN A 106 9.04 -11.16 11.67
C GLN A 106 7.88 -10.16 11.61
N LEU A 107 6.68 -10.62 11.23
CA LEU A 107 5.46 -9.82 11.18
C LEU A 107 4.80 -9.83 12.56
N ARG A 108 4.96 -8.72 13.29
CA ARG A 108 4.38 -8.54 14.62
C ARG A 108 3.16 -7.62 14.54
N PRO A 109 2.19 -7.76 15.46
CA PRO A 109 1.08 -6.81 15.52
C PRO A 109 1.60 -5.38 15.71
N PRO A 110 0.93 -4.36 15.13
CA PRO A 110 1.28 -2.98 15.38
C PRO A 110 1.11 -2.64 16.88
N PRO A 111 1.90 -1.72 17.44
CA PRO A 111 1.67 -1.22 18.80
C PRO A 111 0.22 -0.73 18.96
N PRO A 112 -0.40 -0.89 20.15
CA PRO A 112 -1.83 -0.58 20.34
C PRO A 112 -2.24 0.83 19.87
N LEU A 113 -1.40 1.84 20.15
CA LEU A 113 -1.62 3.21 19.70
C LEU A 113 -1.71 3.32 18.16
N VAL A 114 -0.84 2.60 17.45
CA VAL A 114 -0.85 2.57 15.98
C VAL A 114 -2.06 1.79 15.47
N ALA A 115 -2.41 0.67 16.11
CA ALA A 115 -3.56 -0.14 15.73
C ALA A 115 -4.88 0.68 15.78
N GLU A 116 -5.02 1.52 16.81
CA GLU A 116 -6.19 2.40 16.99
C GLU A 116 -6.20 3.55 15.97
N GLN A 117 -5.05 4.19 15.74
CA GLN A 117 -4.98 5.40 14.92
C GLN A 117 -4.88 5.13 13.41
N ALA A 118 -4.33 4.00 12.99
CA ALA A 118 -4.07 3.70 11.58
C ALA A 118 -5.33 3.31 10.78
N ARG A 119 -6.54 3.45 11.35
CA ARG A 119 -7.83 3.15 10.68
C ARG A 119 -7.90 1.75 10.07
N GLY A 120 -7.17 0.80 10.65
CA GLY A 120 -7.04 -0.57 10.13
C GLY A 120 -6.22 -0.71 8.85
N PHE A 121 -5.50 0.33 8.42
CA PHE A 121 -4.62 0.26 7.24
C PHE A 121 -3.38 -0.59 7.48
N VAL A 122 -2.92 -0.74 8.73
CA VAL A 122 -1.71 -1.50 9.07
C VAL A 122 -2.11 -2.83 9.73
N LYS A 123 -1.76 -3.95 9.08
CA LYS A 123 -1.97 -5.31 9.60
C LYS A 123 -0.87 -5.73 10.57
N ALA A 124 0.38 -5.40 10.23
CA ALA A 124 1.56 -5.83 10.97
C ALA A 124 2.74 -4.88 10.71
N VAL A 125 3.77 -5.02 11.54
CA VAL A 125 5.06 -4.34 11.40
C VAL A 125 6.18 -5.36 11.37
N ALA A 126 7.18 -5.13 10.51
CA ALA A 126 8.39 -5.93 10.44
C ALA A 126 9.62 -5.02 10.56
N GLN A 127 10.69 -5.55 11.16
CA GLN A 127 11.99 -4.89 11.19
C GLN A 127 13.01 -5.77 10.46
N VAL A 128 13.69 -5.19 9.46
CA VAL A 128 14.65 -5.90 8.60
C VAL A 128 16.01 -5.22 8.66
N GLY A 129 17.09 -6.01 8.64
CA GLY A 129 18.46 -5.49 8.59
C GLY A 129 19.04 -4.98 9.93
N GLY A 130 18.42 -5.32 11.06
CA GLY A 130 18.99 -5.09 12.40
C GLY A 130 19.91 -6.24 12.84
N VAL A 131 21.01 -5.92 13.54
CA VAL A 131 21.88 -6.91 14.18
C VAL A 131 21.14 -7.51 15.38
N GLY A 132 20.87 -8.82 15.34
CA GLY A 132 20.34 -9.60 16.45
C GLY A 132 18.85 -9.94 16.35
N GLN A 133 18.54 -11.13 15.85
CA GLN A 133 17.28 -11.81 16.19
C GLN A 133 17.41 -12.31 17.63
N GLY A 134 17.09 -11.46 18.61
CA GLY A 134 17.15 -11.82 20.02
C GLY A 134 17.11 -10.58 20.92
N SER A 135 16.09 -10.54 21.76
CA SER A 135 15.84 -9.52 22.79
C SER A 135 15.26 -8.19 22.30
N ALA A 136 14.22 -7.76 23.02
CA ALA A 136 13.61 -6.44 22.94
C ALA A 136 14.63 -5.37 23.36
N GLY A 137 15.47 -4.95 22.43
CA GLY A 137 16.36 -3.80 22.56
C GLY A 137 16.03 -2.78 21.49
N ALA A 138 15.40 -1.67 21.88
CA ALA A 138 15.25 -0.49 21.04
C ALA A 138 16.64 0.12 20.81
N GLY A 139 17.35 -0.31 19.76
CA GLY A 139 18.71 0.16 19.53
C GLY A 139 19.40 -0.30 18.25
N GLY A 140 18.67 -0.78 17.23
CA GLY A 140 19.24 -1.14 15.93
C GLY A 140 18.65 -0.30 14.80
N SER A 141 19.50 0.20 13.90
CA SER A 141 19.12 0.93 12.66
C SER A 141 18.49 0.00 11.61
N GLY A 142 17.54 -0.84 12.02
CA GLY A 142 16.79 -1.70 11.11
C GLY A 142 15.71 -0.91 10.39
N ARG A 143 15.44 -1.28 9.13
CA ARG A 143 14.33 -0.74 8.34
C ARG A 143 13.01 -1.20 8.93
N LEU A 144 12.10 -0.27 9.19
CA LEU A 144 10.76 -0.55 9.67
C LEU A 144 9.81 -0.62 8.48
N LEU A 145 9.15 -1.75 8.30
CA LEU A 145 8.22 -2.01 7.20
C LEU A 145 6.80 -2.18 7.76
N LEU A 146 5.85 -1.44 7.20
CA LEU A 146 4.44 -1.50 7.60
C LEU A 146 3.66 -2.36 6.60
N LEU A 147 3.19 -3.53 7.02
CA LEU A 147 2.32 -4.38 6.19
C LEU A 147 0.94 -3.76 6.14
N ILE A 148 0.50 -3.36 4.95
CA ILE A 148 -0.80 -2.69 4.78
C ILE A 148 -1.93 -3.65 4.38
N ASP A 149 -3.15 -3.31 4.79
CA ASP A 149 -4.37 -3.93 4.28
C ASP A 149 -4.86 -3.21 3.03
N LEU A 150 -4.57 -3.76 1.85
CA LEU A 150 -5.01 -3.16 0.60
C LEU A 150 -6.53 -2.99 0.51
N ASN A 151 -7.32 -3.92 1.06
CA ASN A 151 -8.79 -3.81 1.03
C ASN A 151 -9.27 -2.59 1.82
N LYS A 152 -8.69 -2.35 3.01
CA LYS A 152 -9.04 -1.19 3.85
C LYS A 152 -8.50 0.11 3.27
N VAL A 153 -7.30 0.09 2.68
CA VAL A 153 -6.72 1.25 2.00
C VAL A 153 -7.57 1.67 0.82
N VAL A 154 -8.07 0.74 0.03
CA VAL A 154 -8.91 1.05 -1.14
C VAL A 154 -10.30 1.52 -0.72
N GLY A 155 -10.82 0.99 0.39
CA GLY A 155 -12.14 1.31 0.89
C GLY A 155 -13.24 0.56 0.13
N GLU A 156 -14.43 0.55 0.70
CA GLU A 156 -15.62 -0.01 0.06
C GLU A 156 -16.03 0.90 -1.10
N GLU A 157 -16.40 0.29 -2.23
CA GLU A 157 -17.01 1.03 -3.32
C GLU A 157 -18.33 1.60 -2.78
N GLN A 158 -18.47 2.93 -2.77
CA GLN A 158 -19.75 3.55 -2.43
C GLN A 158 -20.67 3.31 -3.63
N VAL A 159 -21.41 2.21 -3.59
CA VAL A 159 -22.55 2.01 -4.49
C VAL A 159 -23.55 3.09 -4.10
N HIS A 160 -23.68 4.13 -4.94
CA HIS A 160 -24.84 5.01 -4.86
C HIS A 160 -26.05 4.11 -5.09
N ALA A 161 -26.80 3.84 -4.02
CA ALA A 161 -28.18 3.41 -4.16
C ALA A 161 -28.94 4.60 -4.75
N GLU A 162 -29.53 4.39 -5.93
CA GLU A 162 -30.51 5.30 -6.53
C GLU A 162 -31.76 5.46 -5.65
#